data_AF-X5QSY9-F1
#
_entry.id   AF-X5QSY9-F1
#
_cell.length_a   1.000
_cell.length_b   1.000
_cell.length_c   1.000
_cell.angle_alpha   90.00
_cell.angle_beta   90.00
_cell.angle_gamma   90.00
#
_symmetry.space_group_name_H-M   'P 1'
#
loop_
_entity.id
_entity.type
_entity.pdbx_description
1 polymer ?
#
loop_
_entity_poly.entity_id
_entity_poly.type
_entity_poly.pdbx_seq_one_letter_code
_entity_poly.pdbx_strand_id
1 'polypeptide(L)'
;MLALSKEQNLLGILREHGLYEGETAYALQHLADHLHVCPMFISRSSIEIAPAFLPSKRIDYLTDPAVRRVYLSATLTSEVDFCRAFGKRPSLKIEPESDAGMGERMIILTESSRLTEAGVGNVKPARVAAYLAGSNKLLITTSSYAAAEKYREIASPPPQRQFTEALDAFRKSTSPGAFVLVGRVDGIDLPHATCRVMLADGLPTGFSLYESYLFDFLEMRNSFAAKLANRITQMFGRTNRGRNDYSAIFAVDPQLVSWLMTPRNLAHLPDLLRRQLLLGKSMVQQFTIQDITTFPALVNQMVSRDPNWLAYYTDSVRGLDVTEEQRLQAADNDQLLTEAALAEADFGAFIWDGNSQAARMALGEIVDRVVVADRRLAGWYNIQIGMTYELEGDTEAAAKQYSEAKSRTNHTLALPIPQSTQSAAQEQKPRNLLHSRLLEIFINDVRIQNDHFAKYERRISPLFDQSRSASEHEEALRTLGELVGFQATRPEQESDTNSTLDVLWLSPSASKCILVELKSKKRQDSVVNAADVGQAYNHLQWVSQSHGESQILGLIIVAALPKKSPEAAPSEIMWASDTSRFKALFEDTMQMLRSLQRMAPLDRYAEMTAVCARAEWQPDAIFERLRGIRLRDT
;
A
#
# COMPACT_ATOMS: atom_id res chain seq x y z
N MET A 1 16.68 19.83 17.11
CA MET A 1 17.47 21.08 16.90
C MET A 1 17.67 21.39 15.42
N LEU A 2 18.14 20.44 14.59
CA LEU A 2 18.32 20.61 13.13
C LEU A 2 17.03 20.84 12.32
N ALA A 3 15.92 20.20 12.70
CA ALA A 3 14.61 20.39 12.03
C ALA A 3 14.04 21.81 12.27
N LEU A 4 14.03 22.25 13.54
CA LEU A 4 13.62 23.60 13.94
C LEU A 4 14.42 24.70 13.24
N SER A 5 15.73 24.52 13.04
CA SER A 5 16.55 25.50 12.29
C SER A 5 16.20 25.54 10.79
N LYS A 6 15.80 24.42 10.19
CA LYS A 6 15.41 24.37 8.76
C LYS A 6 14.02 24.98 8.54
N GLU A 7 13.10 24.75 9.45
CA GLU A 7 11.74 25.33 9.42
C GLU A 7 11.78 26.86 9.55
N GLN A 8 12.54 27.39 10.51
CA GLN A 8 12.72 28.84 10.65
C GLN A 8 13.36 29.48 9.41
N ASN A 9 14.32 28.80 8.79
CA ASN A 9 14.91 29.27 7.52
C ASN A 9 13.88 29.28 6.38
N LEU A 10 13.06 28.23 6.26
CA LEU A 10 12.00 28.18 5.24
C LEU A 10 10.99 29.31 5.45
N LEU A 11 10.52 29.53 6.69
CA LEU A 11 9.62 30.63 7.02
C LEU A 11 10.24 32.00 6.71
N GLY A 12 11.55 32.16 6.95
CA GLY A 12 12.30 33.35 6.56
C GLY A 12 12.21 33.62 5.06
N ILE A 13 12.52 32.61 4.24
CA ILE A 13 12.45 32.68 2.77
C ILE A 13 11.02 33.02 2.30
N LEU A 14 10.01 32.35 2.87
CA LEU A 14 8.60 32.59 2.50
C LEU A 14 8.16 34.03 2.83
N ARG A 15 8.67 34.59 3.94
CA ARG A 15 8.40 35.98 4.32
C ARG A 15 9.12 36.98 3.44
N GLU A 16 10.39 36.75 3.11
CA GLU A 16 11.18 37.60 2.21
C GLU A 16 10.53 37.74 0.82
N HIS A 17 9.88 36.68 0.35
CA HIS A 17 9.15 36.67 -0.93
C HIS A 17 7.68 37.13 -0.81
N GLY A 18 7.26 37.68 0.33
CA GLY A 18 5.95 38.31 0.49
C GLY A 18 4.77 37.35 0.60
N LEU A 19 4.98 36.05 0.87
CA LEU A 19 3.85 35.09 0.96
C LEU A 19 2.95 35.29 2.18
N TYR A 20 3.35 36.15 3.13
CA TYR A 20 2.52 36.61 4.24
C TYR A 20 1.57 37.76 3.87
N GLU A 21 1.66 38.27 2.64
CA GLU A 21 0.83 39.37 2.14
C GLU A 21 0.08 38.88 0.88
N GLY A 22 -1.25 38.89 0.91
CA GLY A 22 -2.09 38.48 -0.23
C GLY A 22 -2.80 37.14 -0.07
N GLU A 23 -3.06 36.44 -1.19
CA GLU A 23 -3.95 35.25 -1.24
C GLU A 23 -3.41 34.04 -0.44
N THR A 24 -2.09 33.93 -0.27
CA THR A 24 -1.44 32.83 0.47
C THR A 24 -1.36 33.06 1.97
N ALA A 25 -1.60 34.29 2.44
CA ALA A 25 -1.38 34.69 3.83
C ALA A 25 -2.20 33.85 4.81
N TYR A 26 -3.48 33.63 4.50
CA TYR A 26 -4.38 32.84 5.34
C TYR A 26 -3.90 31.39 5.47
N ALA A 27 -3.58 30.73 4.36
CA ALA A 27 -3.10 29.36 4.37
C ALA A 27 -1.76 29.23 5.12
N LEU A 28 -0.82 30.14 4.85
CA LEU A 28 0.49 30.12 5.50
C LEU A 28 0.41 30.32 7.01
N GLN A 29 -0.50 31.18 7.50
CA GLN A 29 -0.71 31.35 8.94
C GLN A 29 -1.17 30.07 9.64
N HIS A 30 -1.97 29.23 8.98
CA HIS A 30 -2.39 27.95 9.52
C HIS A 30 -1.30 26.86 9.45
N LEU A 31 -0.36 26.96 8.51
CA LEU A 31 0.70 25.97 8.32
C LEU A 31 2.02 26.32 9.02
N ALA A 32 2.23 27.58 9.40
CA ALA A 32 3.54 28.11 9.77
C ALA A 32 4.26 27.31 10.86
N ASP A 33 3.53 26.87 11.88
CA ASP A 33 4.08 26.11 13.03
C ASP A 33 4.17 24.59 12.78
N HIS A 34 3.77 24.13 11.60
CA HIS A 34 3.64 22.71 11.25
C HIS A 34 4.31 22.35 9.92
N LEU A 35 5.15 23.23 9.35
CA LEU A 35 5.78 23.00 8.05
C LEU A 35 6.66 21.74 8.04
N HIS A 36 7.26 21.40 9.18
CA HIS A 36 8.10 20.21 9.35
C HIS A 36 7.35 18.87 9.16
N VAL A 37 6.02 18.85 9.22
CA VAL A 37 5.17 17.66 8.95
C VAL A 37 4.34 17.78 7.68
N CYS A 38 4.54 18.84 6.89
CA CYS A 38 3.86 19.04 5.61
C CYS A 38 4.73 18.55 4.44
N PRO A 39 4.24 17.58 3.63
CA PRO A 39 4.82 17.32 2.33
C PRO A 39 4.87 18.57 1.42
N MET A 40 5.93 18.66 0.63
CA MET A 40 6.12 19.70 -0.38
C MET A 40 6.17 19.07 -1.78
N PHE A 41 5.30 19.55 -2.67
CA PHE A 41 5.19 19.11 -4.07
C PHE A 41 5.71 20.22 -4.98
N ILE A 42 6.57 19.86 -5.92
CA ILE A 42 7.26 20.82 -6.79
C ILE A 42 6.95 20.46 -8.25
N SER A 43 6.53 21.45 -9.02
CA SER A 43 6.39 21.35 -10.47
C SER A 43 7.27 22.39 -11.18
N ARG A 44 7.25 22.40 -12.51
CA ARG A 44 7.94 23.42 -13.31
C ARG A 44 7.43 24.85 -13.05
N SER A 45 6.17 24.99 -12.65
CA SER A 45 5.48 26.28 -12.58
C SER A 45 5.01 26.69 -11.19
N SER A 46 5.04 25.79 -10.20
CA SER A 46 4.53 26.06 -8.85
C SER A 46 5.10 25.10 -7.82
N ILE A 47 5.06 25.53 -6.56
CA ILE A 47 5.35 24.73 -5.36
C ILE A 47 4.08 24.72 -4.51
N GLU A 48 3.70 23.56 -3.99
CA GLU A 48 2.56 23.37 -3.11
C GLU A 48 3.04 22.71 -1.81
N ILE A 49 2.72 23.32 -0.68
CA ILE A 49 2.98 22.78 0.66
C ILE A 49 1.63 22.53 1.30
N ALA A 50 1.38 21.28 1.69
CA ALA A 50 0.09 20.88 2.26
C ALA A 50 0.31 19.73 3.24
N PRO A 51 -0.53 19.60 4.28
CA PRO A 51 -0.51 18.41 5.13
C PRO A 51 -0.89 17.17 4.31
N ALA A 52 -0.29 16.01 4.63
CA ALA A 52 -0.57 14.76 3.94
C ALA A 52 -2.04 14.34 4.05
N PHE A 53 -2.69 14.68 5.17
CA PHE A 53 -4.12 14.57 5.41
C PHE A 53 -4.59 15.82 6.13
N LEU A 54 -5.79 16.32 5.82
CA LEU A 54 -6.30 17.53 6.45
C LEU A 54 -6.45 17.31 7.97
N PRO A 55 -5.90 18.20 8.83
CA PRO A 55 -6.07 18.15 10.28
C PRO A 55 -7.47 18.65 10.67
N SER A 56 -8.51 18.14 10.01
CA SER A 56 -9.91 18.58 10.12
C SER A 56 -10.46 18.49 11.54
N LYS A 57 -9.94 17.57 12.36
CA LYS A 57 -10.28 17.44 13.79
C LYS A 57 -9.60 18.47 14.70
N ARG A 58 -8.81 19.40 14.16
CA ARG A 58 -8.19 20.54 14.87
C ARG A 58 -8.69 21.88 14.36
N ILE A 59 -9.75 21.85 13.55
CA ILE A 59 -10.40 23.03 13.03
C ILE A 59 -11.70 23.26 13.82
N ASP A 60 -11.71 24.23 14.74
CA ASP A 60 -12.81 24.46 15.69
C ASP A 60 -14.18 24.61 15.01
N TYR A 61 -14.24 25.33 13.89
CA TYR A 61 -15.50 25.51 13.17
C TYR A 61 -16.02 24.20 12.54
N LEU A 62 -15.22 23.13 12.45
CA LEU A 62 -15.67 21.80 12.05
C LEU A 62 -15.97 20.88 13.24
N THR A 63 -15.32 21.08 14.38
CA THR A 63 -15.39 20.16 15.53
C THR A 63 -16.25 20.62 16.69
N ASP A 64 -16.51 21.92 16.84
CA ASP A 64 -17.27 22.47 17.97
C ASP A 64 -18.64 21.74 18.10
N PRO A 65 -18.87 21.00 19.20
CA PRO A 65 -20.10 20.23 19.40
C PRO A 65 -21.32 21.13 19.64
N ALA A 66 -21.15 22.40 20.02
CA ALA A 66 -22.25 23.35 20.20
C ALA A 66 -22.87 23.82 18.87
N VAL A 67 -22.14 23.64 17.75
CA VAL A 67 -22.59 24.09 16.43
C VAL A 67 -23.23 22.96 15.64
N ARG A 68 -24.55 23.06 15.40
CA ARG A 68 -25.25 22.17 14.45
C ARG A 68 -24.86 22.52 13.02
N ARG A 69 -24.40 21.51 12.26
CA ARG A 69 -23.98 21.66 10.85
C ARG A 69 -24.90 20.85 9.95
N VAL A 70 -25.36 21.48 8.86
CA VAL A 70 -26.20 20.83 7.83
C VAL A 70 -25.44 20.91 6.51
N TYR A 71 -25.15 19.75 5.93
CA TYR A 71 -24.44 19.64 4.66
C TYR A 71 -25.43 19.24 3.57
N LEU A 72 -25.53 20.05 2.52
CA LEU A 72 -26.39 19.80 1.38
C LEU A 72 -25.53 19.47 0.16
N SER A 73 -25.76 18.32 -0.45
CA SER A 73 -25.09 17.90 -1.68
C SER A 73 -26.09 17.26 -2.64
N ALA A 74 -25.95 17.56 -3.93
CA ALA A 74 -26.75 16.96 -4.98
C ALA A 74 -26.17 15.63 -5.50
N THR A 75 -24.91 15.30 -5.14
CA THR A 75 -24.17 14.19 -5.74
C THR A 75 -23.33 13.43 -4.71
N LEU A 76 -23.78 13.30 -3.46
CA LEU A 76 -23.04 12.57 -2.43
C LEU A 76 -23.37 11.07 -2.47
N THR A 77 -22.74 10.33 -3.37
CA THR A 77 -22.91 8.87 -3.48
C THR A 77 -22.03 8.08 -2.51
N SER A 78 -20.91 8.67 -2.08
CA SER A 78 -19.90 8.09 -1.20
C SER A 78 -19.62 9.01 -0.01
N GLU A 79 -19.39 8.44 1.18
CA GLU A 79 -19.02 9.20 2.38
C GLU A 79 -17.51 9.45 2.49
N VAL A 80 -16.70 8.85 1.62
CA VAL A 80 -15.22 8.91 1.70
C VAL A 80 -14.72 10.35 1.63
N ASP A 81 -15.11 11.09 0.58
CA ASP A 81 -14.69 12.49 0.40
C ASP A 81 -15.24 13.40 1.52
N PHE A 82 -16.42 13.09 2.06
CA PHE A 82 -16.99 13.81 3.20
C PHE A 82 -16.14 13.61 4.44
N CYS A 83 -15.75 12.36 4.74
CA CYS A 83 -14.90 12.04 5.87
C CYS A 83 -13.50 12.65 5.72
N ARG A 84 -12.90 12.64 4.52
CA ARG A 84 -11.62 13.31 4.25
C ARG A 84 -11.68 14.82 4.46
N ALA A 85 -12.78 15.45 4.05
CA ALA A 85 -12.94 16.89 4.16
C ALA A 85 -13.23 17.34 5.61
N PHE A 86 -14.04 16.59 6.35
CA PHE A 86 -14.60 17.04 7.63
C PHE A 86 -14.14 16.23 8.85
N GLY A 87 -13.41 15.14 8.64
CA GLY A 87 -12.85 14.27 9.69
C GLY A 87 -13.90 13.46 10.46
N LYS A 88 -15.14 13.39 9.96
CA LYS A 88 -16.25 12.71 10.63
C LYS A 88 -17.30 12.24 9.64
N ARG A 89 -18.12 11.28 10.07
CA ARG A 89 -19.33 10.87 9.35
C ARG A 89 -20.50 11.77 9.71
N PRO A 90 -21.47 11.97 8.79
CA PRO A 90 -22.73 12.62 9.14
C PRO A 90 -23.49 11.74 10.15
N SER A 91 -24.02 12.35 11.21
CA SER A 91 -24.80 11.63 12.23
C SER A 91 -26.19 11.22 11.73
N LEU A 92 -26.70 11.92 10.71
CA LEU A 92 -27.98 11.65 10.06
C LEU A 92 -27.82 11.96 8.58
N LYS A 93 -28.17 10.98 7.73
CA LYS A 93 -28.25 11.13 6.28
C LYS A 93 -29.73 11.14 5.89
N ILE A 94 -30.13 12.15 5.12
CA ILE A 94 -31.49 12.26 4.57
C ILE A 94 -31.34 12.33 3.05
N GLU A 95 -31.97 11.37 2.37
CA GLU A 95 -31.97 11.27 0.91
C GLU A 95 -33.41 11.21 0.40
N PRO A 96 -33.73 11.85 -0.74
CA PRO A 96 -35.04 11.73 -1.36
C PRO A 96 -35.25 10.29 -1.89
N GLU A 97 -36.46 9.74 -1.75
CA GLU A 97 -36.79 8.37 -2.18
C GLU A 97 -36.70 8.15 -3.71
N SER A 98 -36.71 9.22 -4.51
CA SER A 98 -36.52 9.14 -5.95
C SER A 98 -35.57 10.23 -6.43
N ASP A 99 -34.62 9.84 -7.27
CA ASP A 99 -33.90 10.78 -8.12
C ASP A 99 -34.93 11.54 -8.96
N ALA A 100 -34.92 12.86 -8.86
CA ALA A 100 -35.87 13.72 -9.51
C ALA A 100 -35.68 13.75 -11.04
N GLY A 101 -36.22 12.75 -11.74
CA GLY A 101 -36.54 12.76 -13.18
C GLY A 101 -35.49 12.20 -14.14
N MET A 102 -35.99 11.72 -15.29
CA MET A 102 -35.25 11.03 -16.34
C MET A 102 -34.69 12.02 -17.37
N GLY A 103 -33.85 12.97 -16.96
CA GLY A 103 -33.18 13.87 -17.90
C GLY A 103 -32.42 13.07 -18.96
N GLU A 104 -32.75 13.25 -20.24
CA GLU A 104 -32.31 12.35 -21.31
C GLU A 104 -30.92 12.75 -21.84
N ARG A 105 -29.97 11.82 -21.79
CA ARG A 105 -28.62 12.05 -22.34
C ARG A 105 -28.30 11.03 -23.41
N MET A 106 -28.02 11.51 -24.63
CA MET A 106 -27.34 10.72 -25.65
C MET A 106 -25.84 10.91 -25.46
N ILE A 107 -25.12 9.85 -25.09
CA ILE A 107 -23.68 9.92 -24.80
C ILE A 107 -22.92 9.09 -25.82
N ILE A 108 -22.09 9.73 -26.64
CA ILE A 108 -21.25 9.07 -27.63
C ILE A 108 -19.83 9.00 -27.09
N LEU A 109 -19.36 7.79 -26.79
CA LEU A 109 -18.02 7.52 -26.26
C LEU A 109 -17.14 6.94 -27.37
N THR A 110 -16.25 7.75 -27.95
CA THR A 110 -15.32 7.27 -28.97
C THR A 110 -14.06 8.09 -28.96
N GLU A 111 -12.93 7.44 -28.69
CA GLU A 111 -11.61 8.07 -28.73
C GLU A 111 -11.38 8.77 -30.08
N SER A 112 -10.80 9.96 -30.06
CA SER A 112 -10.59 10.74 -31.29
C SER A 112 -9.75 10.01 -32.35
N SER A 113 -8.85 9.13 -31.93
CA SER A 113 -8.03 8.26 -32.78
C SER A 113 -8.85 7.24 -33.60
N ARG A 114 -10.06 6.89 -33.12
CA ARG A 114 -10.97 5.93 -33.77
C ARG A 114 -12.03 6.61 -34.63
N LEU A 115 -12.12 7.94 -34.57
CA LEU A 115 -13.02 8.72 -35.39
C LEU A 115 -12.45 8.92 -36.80
N THR A 116 -13.35 9.09 -37.76
CA THR A 116 -13.03 9.43 -39.15
C THR A 116 -13.70 10.74 -39.56
N GLU A 117 -13.12 11.42 -40.55
CA GLU A 117 -13.72 12.55 -41.24
C GLU A 117 -13.78 12.19 -42.72
N ALA A 118 -14.98 11.92 -43.25
CA ALA A 118 -15.18 11.49 -44.63
C ALA A 118 -14.27 10.30 -45.01
N GLY A 119 -14.14 9.33 -44.10
CA GLY A 119 -13.29 8.14 -44.28
C GLY A 119 -11.82 8.30 -43.88
N VAL A 120 -11.36 9.51 -43.54
CA VAL A 120 -9.98 9.75 -43.06
C VAL A 120 -9.91 9.63 -41.54
N GLY A 121 -9.16 8.64 -41.03
CA GLY A 121 -9.04 8.38 -39.59
C GLY A 121 -8.18 9.37 -38.81
N ASN A 122 -8.10 9.14 -37.49
CA ASN A 122 -7.30 9.93 -36.53
C ASN A 122 -7.66 11.42 -36.50
N VAL A 123 -8.96 11.68 -36.27
CA VAL A 123 -9.52 13.02 -36.22
C VAL A 123 -9.00 13.78 -34.99
N LYS A 124 -8.62 15.05 -35.19
CA LYS A 124 -8.29 15.96 -34.09
C LYS A 124 -9.56 16.39 -33.34
N PRO A 125 -9.57 16.46 -32.00
CA PRO A 125 -10.74 16.92 -31.23
C PRO A 125 -11.31 18.28 -31.66
N ALA A 126 -10.47 19.20 -32.15
CA ALA A 126 -10.90 20.48 -32.70
C ALA A 126 -11.82 20.33 -33.93
N ARG A 127 -11.59 19.32 -34.78
CA ARG A 127 -12.50 19.04 -35.92
C ARG A 127 -13.87 18.61 -35.43
N VAL A 128 -13.92 17.74 -34.41
CA VAL A 128 -15.19 17.32 -33.76
C VAL A 128 -15.94 18.55 -33.24
N ALA A 129 -15.24 19.44 -32.53
CA ALA A 129 -15.83 20.69 -32.02
C ALA A 129 -16.37 21.56 -33.15
N ALA A 130 -15.65 21.68 -34.27
CA ALA A 130 -16.08 22.51 -35.41
C ALA A 130 -17.39 22.01 -36.02
N TYR A 131 -17.55 20.71 -36.25
CA TYR A 131 -18.81 20.13 -36.75
C TYR A 131 -19.98 20.36 -35.78
N LEU A 132 -19.74 20.16 -34.48
CA LEU A 132 -20.79 20.33 -33.48
C LEU A 132 -21.21 21.80 -33.30
N ALA A 133 -20.22 22.71 -33.22
CA ALA A 133 -20.44 24.14 -33.02
C ALA A 133 -20.99 24.86 -34.27
N GLY A 134 -20.80 24.30 -35.47
CA GLY A 134 -21.31 24.88 -36.71
C GLY A 134 -22.85 24.95 -36.77
N SER A 135 -23.53 24.03 -36.10
CA SER A 135 -25.00 23.94 -36.10
C SER A 135 -25.63 24.12 -34.72
N ASN A 136 -24.83 24.14 -33.65
CA ASN A 136 -25.33 24.16 -32.28
C ASN A 136 -24.51 25.09 -31.37
N LYS A 137 -25.10 25.46 -30.24
CA LYS A 137 -24.33 25.96 -29.10
C LYS A 137 -23.63 24.77 -28.42
N LEU A 138 -22.31 24.82 -28.37
CA LEU A 138 -21.43 23.76 -27.87
C LEU A 138 -20.74 24.18 -26.58
N LEU A 139 -20.84 23.36 -25.54
CA LEU A 139 -19.97 23.45 -24.37
C LEU A 139 -18.78 22.50 -24.57
N ILE A 140 -17.57 23.02 -24.56
CA ILE A 140 -16.34 22.21 -24.60
C ILE A 140 -15.75 22.18 -23.20
N THR A 141 -15.54 21.01 -22.62
CA THR A 141 -14.90 20.87 -21.31
C THR A 141 -13.50 20.31 -21.46
N THR A 142 -12.50 20.98 -20.88
CA THR A 142 -11.10 20.55 -20.91
C THR A 142 -10.47 20.51 -19.52
N SER A 143 -9.40 19.73 -19.35
CA SER A 143 -8.73 19.55 -18.06
C SER A 143 -7.90 20.76 -17.61
N SER A 144 -7.40 21.59 -18.53
CA SER A 144 -6.56 22.76 -18.24
C SER A 144 -6.61 23.81 -19.36
N TYR A 145 -6.13 25.03 -19.06
CA TYR A 145 -6.01 26.11 -20.05
C TYR A 145 -5.05 25.72 -21.18
N ALA A 146 -3.96 25.03 -20.86
CA ALA A 146 -3.02 24.51 -21.86
C ALA A 146 -3.70 23.47 -22.79
N ALA A 147 -4.53 22.57 -22.22
CA ALA A 147 -5.28 21.60 -23.01
C ALA A 147 -6.35 22.26 -23.91
N ALA A 148 -6.88 23.41 -23.49
CA ALA A 148 -7.86 24.19 -24.26
C ALA A 148 -7.28 24.86 -25.51
N GLU A 149 -5.96 25.06 -25.59
CA GLU A 149 -5.31 25.83 -26.65
C GLU A 149 -5.61 25.28 -28.06
N LYS A 150 -5.80 23.96 -28.20
CA LYS A 150 -6.17 23.33 -29.47
C LYS A 150 -7.54 23.76 -30.03
N TYR A 151 -8.37 24.42 -29.22
CA TYR A 151 -9.70 24.92 -29.62
C TYR A 151 -9.70 26.41 -29.95
N ARG A 152 -8.56 27.10 -29.91
CA ARG A 152 -8.46 28.56 -30.04
C ARG A 152 -9.15 29.15 -31.28
N GLU A 153 -9.13 28.41 -32.39
CA GLU A 153 -9.80 28.80 -33.65
C GLU A 153 -11.33 28.75 -33.58
N ILE A 154 -11.89 28.06 -32.59
CA ILE A 154 -13.34 27.85 -32.40
C ILE A 154 -13.85 28.72 -31.25
N ALA A 155 -13.17 28.66 -30.11
CA ALA A 155 -13.45 29.47 -28.93
C ALA A 155 -12.22 29.49 -28.01
N SER A 156 -11.97 30.64 -27.37
CA SER A 156 -10.94 30.76 -26.35
C SER A 156 -11.56 30.74 -24.95
N PRO A 157 -10.98 30.03 -23.98
CA PRO A 157 -11.48 30.03 -22.61
C PRO A 157 -11.34 31.43 -22.00
N PRO A 158 -12.40 31.99 -21.38
CA PRO A 158 -12.31 33.30 -20.79
C PRO A 158 -11.36 33.30 -19.57
N PRO A 159 -10.63 34.40 -19.31
CA PRO A 159 -9.89 34.56 -18.08
C PRO A 159 -10.86 34.66 -16.89
N GLN A 160 -10.43 34.23 -15.70
CA GLN A 160 -11.28 34.13 -14.50
C GLN A 160 -12.04 35.44 -14.18
N ARG A 161 -11.40 36.60 -14.35
CA ARG A 161 -12.01 37.92 -14.11
C ARG A 161 -13.15 38.27 -15.07
N GLN A 162 -13.17 37.69 -16.27
CA GLN A 162 -14.20 37.94 -17.31
C GLN A 162 -15.14 36.74 -17.47
N PHE A 163 -14.99 35.72 -16.63
CA PHE A 163 -15.70 34.45 -16.77
C PHE A 163 -17.21 34.62 -16.79
N THR A 164 -17.76 35.36 -15.81
CA THR A 164 -19.20 35.59 -15.67
C THR A 164 -19.79 36.34 -16.87
N GLU A 165 -19.09 37.39 -17.33
CA GLU A 165 -19.53 38.19 -18.47
C GLU A 165 -19.57 37.36 -19.76
N ALA A 166 -18.50 36.60 -20.03
CA ALA A 166 -18.42 35.73 -21.20
C ALA A 166 -19.49 34.62 -21.17
N LEU A 167 -19.75 34.04 -19.98
CA LEU A 167 -20.78 33.03 -19.81
C LEU A 167 -22.19 33.60 -20.07
N ASP A 168 -22.49 34.79 -19.56
CA ASP A 168 -23.79 35.43 -19.76
C ASP A 168 -24.00 35.87 -21.21
N ALA A 169 -22.95 36.33 -21.89
CA ALA A 169 -22.98 36.57 -23.33
C ALA A 169 -23.29 35.27 -24.10
N PHE A 170 -22.62 34.16 -23.75
CA PHE A 170 -22.92 32.86 -24.35
C PHE A 170 -24.35 32.41 -24.08
N ARG A 171 -24.87 32.58 -22.87
CA ARG A 171 -26.27 32.25 -22.52
C ARG A 171 -27.28 32.98 -23.40
N LYS A 172 -27.09 34.28 -23.59
CA LYS A 172 -27.99 35.15 -24.37
C LYS A 172 -27.90 34.94 -25.88
N SER A 173 -26.80 34.39 -26.39
CA SER A 173 -26.65 34.11 -27.82
C SER A 173 -27.68 33.09 -28.32
N THR A 174 -28.31 33.42 -29.45
CA THR A 174 -29.22 32.54 -30.21
C THR A 174 -28.53 31.85 -31.39
N SER A 175 -27.31 32.27 -31.73
CA SER A 175 -26.53 31.70 -32.83
C SER A 175 -25.71 30.48 -32.38
N PRO A 176 -25.41 29.54 -33.30
CA PRO A 176 -24.40 28.52 -33.06
C PRO A 176 -23.06 29.13 -32.61
N GLY A 177 -22.29 28.37 -31.83
CA GLY A 177 -21.04 28.85 -31.27
C GLY A 177 -20.56 27.96 -30.12
N ALA A 178 -19.34 28.18 -29.64
CA ALA A 178 -18.77 27.36 -28.58
C ALA A 178 -18.40 28.18 -27.34
N PHE A 179 -18.46 27.54 -26.18
CA PHE A 179 -17.90 28.05 -24.93
C PHE A 179 -16.94 27.00 -24.37
N VAL A 180 -15.71 27.41 -24.06
CA VAL A 180 -14.70 26.52 -23.49
C VAL A 180 -14.68 26.69 -21.98
N LEU A 181 -14.95 25.59 -21.30
CA LEU A 181 -14.91 25.46 -19.86
C LEU A 181 -13.66 24.69 -19.44
N VAL A 182 -12.76 25.36 -18.71
CA VAL A 182 -11.53 24.77 -18.22
C VAL A 182 -11.68 24.36 -16.75
N GLY A 183 -11.35 23.10 -16.45
CA GLY A 183 -11.20 22.63 -15.07
C GLY A 183 -12.47 22.77 -14.22
N ARG A 184 -12.26 23.03 -12.92
CA ARG A 184 -13.32 23.12 -11.90
C ARG A 184 -13.88 24.54 -11.83
N VAL A 185 -14.86 24.85 -12.66
CA VAL A 185 -15.72 26.01 -12.38
C VAL A 185 -17.04 25.50 -11.80
N ASP A 186 -17.16 25.69 -10.50
CA ASP A 186 -18.39 25.38 -9.77
C ASP A 186 -19.49 26.38 -10.18
N GLY A 187 -20.75 25.93 -10.14
CA GLY A 187 -21.91 26.82 -10.29
C GLY A 187 -22.39 27.18 -11.71
N ILE A 188 -21.77 26.70 -12.80
CA ILE A 188 -22.29 26.98 -14.16
C ILE A 188 -23.54 26.15 -14.44
N ASP A 189 -24.54 26.78 -15.04
CA ASP A 189 -25.75 26.12 -15.50
C ASP A 189 -26.11 26.59 -16.91
N LEU A 190 -26.33 25.63 -17.81
CA LEU A 190 -26.72 25.86 -19.21
C LEU A 190 -27.91 24.94 -19.59
N PRO A 191 -29.07 25.05 -18.93
CA PRO A 191 -30.18 24.13 -19.15
C PRO A 191 -30.94 24.44 -20.44
N HIS A 192 -31.73 23.47 -20.92
CA HIS A 192 -32.70 23.66 -22.00
C HIS A 192 -32.10 24.20 -23.31
N ALA A 193 -32.64 25.30 -23.84
CA ALA A 193 -32.17 25.91 -25.08
C ALA A 193 -30.84 26.67 -24.90
N THR A 194 -30.33 26.79 -23.66
CA THR A 194 -29.08 27.51 -23.40
C THR A 194 -27.89 26.79 -24.04
N CYS A 195 -27.78 25.47 -23.85
CA CYS A 195 -26.80 24.61 -24.52
C CYS A 195 -27.21 23.13 -24.39
N ARG A 196 -27.42 22.45 -25.53
CA ARG A 196 -27.81 21.03 -25.57
C ARG A 196 -26.68 20.10 -25.95
N VAL A 197 -25.53 20.63 -26.34
CA VAL A 197 -24.43 19.84 -26.91
C VAL A 197 -23.16 20.06 -26.09
N MET A 198 -22.53 18.97 -25.66
CA MET A 198 -21.25 18.98 -24.95
C MET A 198 -20.21 18.17 -25.71
N LEU A 199 -18.99 18.70 -25.79
CA LEU A 199 -17.77 17.95 -26.10
C LEU A 199 -16.93 17.82 -24.84
N ALA A 200 -16.86 16.61 -24.30
CA ALA A 200 -16.04 16.26 -23.16
C ALA A 200 -14.66 15.77 -23.61
N ASP A 201 -13.65 16.62 -23.45
CA ASP A 201 -12.28 16.40 -23.92
C ASP A 201 -11.29 16.62 -22.77
N GLY A 202 -11.25 15.62 -21.90
CA GLY A 202 -10.33 15.55 -20.77
C GLY A 202 -11.03 14.97 -19.54
N LEU A 203 -10.33 14.10 -18.82
CA LEU A 203 -10.76 13.68 -17.49
C LEU A 203 -10.78 14.91 -16.56
N PRO A 204 -11.86 15.18 -15.80
CA PRO A 204 -11.95 16.33 -14.88
C PRO A 204 -11.09 16.12 -13.63
N THR A 205 -9.78 16.01 -13.83
CA THR A 205 -8.79 15.83 -12.78
C THR A 205 -8.64 17.10 -11.97
N GLY A 206 -8.53 18.30 -12.55
CA GLY A 206 -8.55 19.58 -11.81
C GLY A 206 -7.79 19.53 -10.47
N PHE A 207 -6.68 18.80 -10.45
CA PHE A 207 -6.01 18.33 -9.25
C PHE A 207 -5.01 19.40 -8.80
N SER A 208 -4.82 19.52 -7.49
CA SER A 208 -3.65 20.22 -6.96
C SER A 208 -2.37 19.44 -7.28
N LEU A 209 -1.18 20.01 -7.08
CA LEU A 209 0.08 19.27 -7.27
C LEU A 209 0.13 18.03 -6.37
N TYR A 210 -0.36 18.13 -5.14
CA TYR A 210 -0.51 17.00 -4.22
C TYR A 210 -1.40 15.91 -4.85
N GLU A 211 -2.61 16.28 -5.29
CA GLU A 211 -3.55 15.32 -5.87
C GLU A 211 -3.04 14.69 -7.17
N SER A 212 -2.39 15.49 -8.04
CA SER A 212 -1.74 15.02 -9.26
C SER A 212 -0.62 14.04 -8.95
N TYR A 213 0.21 14.31 -7.95
CA TYR A 213 1.25 13.37 -7.54
C TYR A 213 0.67 12.03 -7.06
N LEU A 214 -0.37 12.07 -6.21
CA LEU A 214 -1.03 10.86 -5.73
C LEU A 214 -1.71 10.08 -6.87
N PHE A 215 -2.38 10.77 -7.78
CA PHE A 215 -3.14 10.15 -8.85
C PHE A 215 -2.27 9.64 -10.01
N ASP A 216 -1.35 10.48 -10.50
CA ASP A 216 -0.54 10.18 -11.69
C ASP A 216 0.73 9.41 -11.35
N PHE A 217 1.47 9.81 -10.31
CA PHE A 217 2.77 9.22 -9.97
C PHE A 217 2.65 8.00 -9.04
N LEU A 218 1.83 8.10 -7.98
CA LEU A 218 1.56 6.95 -7.09
C LEU A 218 0.45 6.04 -7.59
N GLU A 219 -0.24 6.42 -8.67
CA GLU A 219 -1.30 5.65 -9.32
C GLU A 219 -2.49 5.30 -8.40
N MET A 220 -2.84 6.17 -7.45
CA MET A 220 -3.93 5.95 -6.48
C MET A 220 -5.33 6.06 -7.10
N ARG A 221 -5.57 5.42 -8.26
CA ARG A 221 -6.78 5.61 -9.07
C ARG A 221 -8.07 5.20 -8.36
N ASN A 222 -8.04 4.16 -7.53
CA ASN A 222 -9.22 3.68 -6.81
C ASN A 222 -9.67 4.72 -5.75
N SER A 223 -8.72 5.27 -4.97
CA SER A 223 -8.97 6.33 -3.99
C SER A 223 -9.61 7.60 -4.56
N PHE A 224 -9.44 7.84 -5.87
CA PHE A 224 -10.02 8.98 -6.58
C PHE A 224 -11.25 8.63 -7.44
N ALA A 225 -11.65 7.35 -7.50
CA ALA A 225 -12.72 6.91 -8.40
C ALA A 225 -14.08 7.56 -8.07
N ALA A 226 -14.49 7.54 -6.81
CA ALA A 226 -15.73 8.19 -6.36
C ALA A 226 -15.72 9.71 -6.62
N LYS A 227 -14.59 10.36 -6.33
CA LYS A 227 -14.38 11.78 -6.58
C LYS A 227 -14.51 12.15 -8.06
N LEU A 228 -13.88 11.37 -8.94
CA LEU A 228 -13.98 11.53 -10.38
C LEU A 228 -15.39 11.25 -10.89
N ALA A 229 -16.07 10.22 -10.36
CA ALA A 229 -17.47 9.92 -10.67
C ALA A 229 -18.38 11.13 -10.37
N ASN A 230 -18.20 11.75 -9.20
CA ASN A 230 -18.94 12.96 -8.81
C ASN A 230 -18.67 14.14 -9.76
N ARG A 231 -17.41 14.38 -10.11
CA ARG A 231 -17.04 15.45 -11.05
C ARG A 231 -17.58 15.22 -12.45
N ILE A 232 -17.51 14.00 -12.96
CA ILE A 232 -18.09 13.62 -14.26
C ILE A 232 -19.61 13.81 -14.24
N THR A 233 -20.28 13.34 -13.17
CA THR A 233 -21.73 13.53 -12.99
C THR A 233 -22.09 15.01 -13.02
N GLN A 234 -21.34 15.85 -12.29
CA GLN A 234 -21.55 17.30 -12.28
C GLN A 234 -21.25 17.94 -13.63
N MET A 235 -20.22 17.48 -14.34
CA MET A 235 -19.83 17.96 -15.66
C MET A 235 -20.96 17.68 -16.67
N PHE A 236 -21.46 16.45 -16.75
CA PHE A 236 -22.58 16.09 -17.63
C PHE A 236 -23.91 16.75 -17.21
N GLY A 237 -24.06 17.06 -15.92
CA GLY A 237 -25.19 17.83 -15.40
C GLY A 237 -25.20 19.30 -15.82
N ARG A 238 -24.12 19.86 -16.42
CA ARG A 238 -24.09 21.28 -16.83
C ARG A 238 -25.00 21.60 -18.00
N THR A 239 -25.29 20.63 -18.85
CA THR A 239 -26.17 20.76 -20.03
C THR A 239 -27.52 20.05 -19.86
N ASN A 240 -27.77 19.43 -18.70
CA ASN A 240 -29.00 18.68 -18.44
C ASN A 240 -29.35 18.69 -16.94
N ARG A 241 -30.29 19.55 -16.55
CA ARG A 241 -30.69 19.78 -15.14
C ARG A 241 -32.15 19.47 -14.81
N GLY A 242 -33.01 19.28 -15.80
CA GLY A 242 -34.45 19.14 -15.61
C GLY A 242 -34.99 17.75 -15.97
N ARG A 243 -36.13 17.39 -15.39
CA ARG A 243 -36.85 16.13 -15.68
C ARG A 243 -37.23 15.96 -17.16
N ASN A 244 -37.41 17.09 -17.86
CA ASN A 244 -37.79 17.16 -19.27
C ASN A 244 -36.64 17.70 -20.15
N ASP A 245 -35.42 17.77 -19.59
CA ASP A 245 -34.26 18.32 -20.29
C ASP A 245 -33.49 17.22 -21.02
N TYR A 246 -32.81 17.60 -22.11
CA TYR A 246 -32.13 16.64 -22.98
C TYR A 246 -30.87 17.22 -23.58
N SER A 247 -29.82 16.38 -23.67
CA SER A 247 -28.51 16.80 -24.15
C SER A 247 -27.75 15.70 -24.88
N ALA A 248 -26.98 16.08 -25.89
CA ALA A 248 -26.02 15.22 -26.58
C ALA A 248 -24.60 15.49 -26.04
N ILE A 249 -23.91 14.44 -25.61
CA ILE A 249 -22.56 14.52 -25.04
C ILE A 249 -21.63 13.64 -25.87
N PHE A 250 -20.53 14.22 -26.35
CA PHE A 250 -19.48 13.51 -27.08
C PHE A 250 -18.23 13.47 -26.23
N ALA A 251 -17.75 12.28 -25.86
CA ALA A 251 -16.49 12.12 -25.14
C ALA A 251 -15.43 11.56 -26.09
N VAL A 252 -14.35 12.32 -26.27
CA VAL A 252 -13.31 12.01 -27.28
C VAL A 252 -11.91 11.82 -26.69
N ASP A 253 -11.70 12.23 -25.45
CA ASP A 253 -10.43 12.07 -24.74
C ASP A 253 -10.20 10.59 -24.35
N PRO A 254 -9.04 10.00 -24.70
CA PRO A 254 -8.76 8.59 -24.39
C PRO A 254 -8.81 8.25 -22.90
N GLN A 255 -8.36 9.14 -22.02
CA GLN A 255 -8.36 8.86 -20.58
C GLN A 255 -9.79 8.86 -20.03
N LEU A 256 -10.60 9.85 -20.42
CA LEU A 256 -12.01 9.93 -20.05
C LEU A 256 -12.80 8.73 -20.59
N VAL A 257 -12.63 8.38 -21.87
CA VAL A 257 -13.31 7.22 -22.47
C VAL A 257 -12.89 5.94 -21.77
N SER A 258 -11.59 5.72 -21.55
CA SER A 258 -11.10 4.54 -20.82
C SER A 258 -11.69 4.45 -19.41
N TRP A 259 -11.73 5.58 -18.69
CA TRP A 259 -12.31 5.65 -17.36
C TRP A 259 -13.80 5.30 -17.35
N LEU A 260 -14.58 5.89 -18.26
CA LEU A 260 -16.03 5.65 -18.43
C LEU A 260 -16.36 4.24 -18.93
N MET A 261 -15.41 3.56 -19.55
CA MET A 261 -15.60 2.20 -20.07
C MET A 261 -15.18 1.11 -19.08
N THR A 262 -14.56 1.49 -17.96
CA THR A 262 -14.11 0.56 -16.93
C THR A 262 -15.26 0.22 -15.97
N PRO A 263 -15.70 -1.06 -15.86
CA PRO A 263 -16.88 -1.43 -15.07
C PRO A 263 -16.82 -1.02 -13.59
N ARG A 264 -15.67 -1.17 -12.93
CA ARG A 264 -15.50 -0.76 -11.53
C ARG A 264 -15.69 0.76 -11.32
N ASN A 265 -15.34 1.57 -12.30
CA ASN A 265 -15.50 3.03 -12.23
C ASN A 265 -16.96 3.41 -12.43
N LEU A 266 -17.65 2.73 -13.36
CA LEU A 266 -19.07 2.92 -13.62
C LEU A 266 -19.93 2.65 -12.38
N ALA A 267 -19.54 1.70 -11.53
CA ALA A 267 -20.25 1.39 -10.29
C ALA A 267 -20.38 2.60 -9.34
N HIS A 268 -19.47 3.58 -9.41
CA HIS A 268 -19.53 4.81 -8.61
C HIS A 268 -20.43 5.91 -9.19
N LEU A 269 -20.90 5.75 -10.44
CA LEU A 269 -21.81 6.72 -11.08
C LEU A 269 -23.26 6.50 -10.65
N PRO A 270 -24.10 7.55 -10.65
CA PRO A 270 -25.54 7.42 -10.47
C PRO A 270 -26.15 6.44 -11.45
N ASP A 271 -27.16 5.71 -11.00
CA ASP A 271 -27.81 4.63 -11.75
C ASP A 271 -28.22 5.07 -13.16
N LEU A 272 -29.00 6.15 -13.28
CA LEU A 272 -29.44 6.67 -14.58
C LEU A 272 -28.28 6.99 -15.53
N LEU A 273 -27.23 7.66 -15.04
CA LEU A 273 -26.08 8.03 -15.87
C LEU A 273 -25.32 6.79 -16.35
N ARG A 274 -25.18 5.77 -15.51
CA ARG A 274 -24.57 4.50 -15.87
C ARG A 274 -25.33 3.81 -17.01
N ARG A 275 -26.66 3.77 -16.95
CA ARG A 275 -27.49 3.20 -18.03
C ARG A 275 -27.35 3.99 -19.33
N GLN A 276 -27.31 5.32 -19.24
CA GLN A 276 -27.10 6.22 -20.38
C GLN A 276 -25.75 5.98 -21.08
N LEU A 277 -24.69 5.74 -20.30
CA LEU A 277 -23.37 5.41 -20.83
C LEU A 277 -23.35 4.04 -21.53
N LEU A 278 -23.99 3.03 -20.93
CA LEU A 278 -24.10 1.70 -21.53
C LEU A 278 -24.91 1.72 -22.84
N LEU A 279 -26.00 2.49 -22.88
CA LEU A 279 -26.76 2.74 -24.10
C LEU A 279 -25.88 3.38 -25.17
N GLY A 280 -25.18 4.46 -24.81
CA GLY A 280 -24.25 5.16 -25.69
C GLY A 280 -23.19 4.24 -26.32
N LYS A 281 -22.58 3.38 -25.49
CA LYS A 281 -21.65 2.34 -25.94
C LYS A 281 -22.30 1.38 -26.94
N SER A 282 -23.51 0.90 -26.64
CA SER A 282 -24.27 0.01 -27.53
C SER A 282 -24.57 0.69 -28.88
N MET A 283 -24.95 1.97 -28.86
CA MET A 283 -25.26 2.73 -30.08
C MET A 283 -24.04 2.86 -30.99
N VAL A 284 -22.89 3.22 -30.43
CA VAL A 284 -21.63 3.32 -31.20
C VAL A 284 -21.29 1.99 -31.87
N GLN A 285 -21.50 0.87 -31.17
CA GLN A 285 -21.24 -0.47 -31.68
C GLN A 285 -22.27 -0.92 -32.74
N GLN A 286 -23.56 -0.73 -32.47
CA GLN A 286 -24.65 -1.17 -33.35
C GLN A 286 -24.72 -0.37 -34.65
N PHE A 287 -24.53 0.95 -34.56
CA PHE A 287 -24.70 1.87 -35.69
C PHE A 287 -23.37 2.32 -36.31
N THR A 288 -22.23 1.83 -35.82
CA THR A 288 -20.89 2.17 -36.32
C THR A 288 -20.66 3.69 -36.37
N ILE A 289 -20.98 4.38 -35.27
CA ILE A 289 -20.88 5.85 -35.17
C ILE A 289 -19.40 6.23 -35.07
N GLN A 290 -18.75 6.52 -36.20
CA GLN A 290 -17.33 6.86 -36.27
C GLN A 290 -17.04 8.10 -37.13
N ASP A 291 -17.87 8.39 -38.14
CA ASP A 291 -17.66 9.55 -39.02
C ASP A 291 -18.27 10.82 -38.42
N ILE A 292 -17.42 11.79 -38.11
CA ILE A 292 -17.81 13.05 -37.47
C ILE A 292 -18.74 13.90 -38.34
N THR A 293 -18.75 13.69 -39.67
CA THR A 293 -19.65 14.40 -40.60
C THR A 293 -21.12 14.08 -40.32
N THR A 294 -21.40 12.94 -39.68
CA THR A 294 -22.76 12.49 -39.31
C THR A 294 -23.25 13.09 -37.99
N PHE A 295 -22.34 13.63 -37.16
CA PHE A 295 -22.66 14.08 -35.80
C PHE A 295 -23.72 15.20 -35.76
N PRO A 296 -23.70 16.22 -36.64
CA PRO A 296 -24.75 17.24 -36.66
C PRO A 296 -26.15 16.67 -36.89
N ALA A 297 -26.28 15.66 -37.77
CA ALA A 297 -27.55 14.99 -38.02
C ALA A 297 -28.02 14.17 -36.82
N LEU A 298 -27.09 13.46 -36.16
CA LEU A 298 -27.37 12.69 -34.94
C LEU A 298 -27.85 13.61 -33.80
N VAL A 299 -27.18 14.75 -33.60
CA VAL A 299 -27.63 15.77 -32.65
C VAL A 299 -29.02 16.27 -33.01
N ASN A 300 -29.27 16.56 -34.29
CA ASN A 300 -30.56 17.06 -34.74
C ASN A 300 -31.70 16.07 -34.47
N GLN A 301 -31.50 14.76 -34.63
CA GLN A 301 -32.52 13.74 -34.30
C GLN A 301 -32.95 13.79 -32.82
N MET A 302 -32.00 13.99 -31.90
CA MET A 302 -32.31 14.15 -30.49
C MET A 302 -32.98 15.51 -30.22
N VAL A 303 -32.43 16.58 -30.81
CA VAL A 303 -32.90 17.96 -30.60
C VAL A 303 -34.31 18.20 -31.14
N SER A 304 -34.65 17.56 -32.27
CA SER A 304 -35.96 17.59 -32.92
C SER A 304 -36.99 16.65 -32.27
N ARG A 305 -36.59 15.90 -31.24
CA ARG A 305 -37.45 14.96 -30.51
C ARG A 305 -37.99 13.84 -31.39
N ASP A 306 -37.13 13.25 -32.23
CA ASP A 306 -37.53 12.15 -33.12
C ASP A 306 -38.25 11.01 -32.35
N PRO A 307 -39.45 10.57 -32.80
CA PRO A 307 -40.22 9.54 -32.10
C PRO A 307 -39.51 8.18 -32.01
N ASN A 308 -38.73 7.80 -33.02
CA ASN A 308 -38.01 6.52 -33.02
C ASN A 308 -36.86 6.56 -32.02
N TRP A 309 -36.16 7.69 -31.93
CA TRP A 309 -35.16 7.92 -30.88
C TRP A 309 -35.76 7.77 -29.48
N LEU A 310 -36.90 8.42 -29.22
CA LEU A 310 -37.58 8.38 -27.92
C LEU A 310 -37.98 6.95 -27.51
N ALA A 311 -38.53 6.19 -28.45
CA ALA A 311 -38.89 4.78 -28.22
C ALA A 311 -37.64 3.93 -27.90
N TYR A 312 -36.62 4.01 -28.75
CA TYR A 312 -35.36 3.28 -28.57
C TYR A 312 -34.68 3.62 -27.24
N TYR A 313 -34.65 4.90 -26.86
CA TYR A 313 -34.09 5.37 -25.61
C TYR A 313 -34.84 4.80 -24.40
N THR A 314 -36.18 4.88 -24.41
CA THR A 314 -37.01 4.43 -23.28
C THR A 314 -36.90 2.92 -23.05
N ASP A 315 -36.90 2.13 -24.11
CA ASP A 315 -36.82 0.67 -24.03
C ASP A 315 -35.43 0.20 -23.56
N SER A 316 -34.37 0.85 -24.04
CA SER A 316 -32.99 0.41 -23.78
C SER A 316 -32.47 0.85 -22.41
N VAL A 317 -32.85 2.04 -21.92
CA VAL A 317 -32.36 2.57 -20.63
C VAL A 317 -32.86 1.75 -19.44
N ARG A 318 -33.99 1.02 -19.54
CA ARG A 318 -34.53 0.24 -18.42
C ARG A 318 -33.79 -1.09 -18.18
N GLY A 319 -33.12 -1.65 -19.19
CA GLY A 319 -32.54 -3.00 -19.13
C GLY A 319 -31.01 -3.06 -18.93
N LEU A 320 -30.31 -1.93 -18.95
CA LEU A 320 -28.84 -1.89 -18.92
C LEU A 320 -28.32 -1.44 -17.56
N ASP A 321 -27.63 -2.31 -16.84
CA ASP A 321 -26.96 -1.96 -15.59
C ASP A 321 -25.69 -2.80 -15.35
N VAL A 322 -24.85 -2.41 -14.38
CA VAL A 322 -23.74 -3.23 -13.88
C VAL A 322 -24.27 -4.42 -13.07
N THR A 323 -23.45 -5.46 -12.91
CA THR A 323 -23.87 -6.66 -12.18
C THR A 323 -24.01 -6.37 -10.68
N GLU A 324 -24.83 -7.18 -9.99
CA GLU A 324 -24.99 -7.06 -8.53
C GLU A 324 -23.67 -7.24 -7.78
N GLU A 325 -22.84 -8.19 -8.22
CA GLU A 325 -21.50 -8.42 -7.67
C GLU A 325 -20.61 -7.17 -7.75
N GLN A 326 -20.65 -6.46 -8.89
CA GLN A 326 -19.89 -5.22 -9.07
C GLN A 326 -20.38 -4.09 -8.13
N ARG A 327 -21.70 -4.05 -7.84
CA ARG A 327 -22.26 -3.10 -6.88
C ARG A 327 -21.84 -3.41 -5.45
N LEU A 328 -21.94 -4.67 -5.05
CA LEU A 328 -21.52 -5.11 -3.71
C LEU A 328 -20.03 -4.85 -3.48
N GLN A 329 -19.18 -5.20 -4.44
CA GLN A 329 -17.74 -4.94 -4.34
C GLN A 329 -17.42 -3.44 -4.25
N ALA A 330 -18.13 -2.59 -5.00
CA ALA A 330 -17.96 -1.14 -4.91
C ALA A 330 -18.39 -0.60 -3.54
N ALA A 331 -19.48 -1.13 -2.97
CA ALA A 331 -19.97 -0.75 -1.65
C ALA A 331 -19.01 -1.17 -0.53
N ASP A 332 -18.49 -2.40 -0.56
CA ASP A 332 -17.51 -2.89 0.41
C ASP A 332 -16.22 -2.06 0.40
N ASN A 333 -15.73 -1.74 -0.82
CA ASN A 333 -14.58 -0.85 -0.98
C ASN A 333 -14.87 0.55 -0.45
N ASP A 334 -16.06 1.10 -0.71
CA ASP A 334 -16.47 2.42 -0.23
C ASP A 334 -16.52 2.48 1.30
N GLN A 335 -17.04 1.44 1.95
CA GLN A 335 -17.06 1.32 3.41
C GLN A 335 -15.64 1.31 3.98
N LEU A 336 -14.76 0.46 3.43
CA LEU A 336 -13.38 0.38 3.91
C LEU A 336 -12.61 1.69 3.68
N LEU A 337 -12.82 2.35 2.53
CA LEU A 337 -12.22 3.67 2.26
C LEU A 337 -12.80 4.77 3.16
N THR A 338 -14.04 4.62 3.64
CA THR A 338 -14.65 5.55 4.61
C THR A 338 -13.99 5.40 5.98
N GLU A 339 -13.75 4.16 6.43
CA GLU A 339 -12.97 3.91 7.65
C GLU A 339 -11.54 4.45 7.51
N ALA A 340 -10.92 4.23 6.35
CA ALA A 340 -9.59 4.74 6.04
C ALA A 340 -9.55 6.28 6.09
N ALA A 341 -10.55 6.97 5.53
CA ALA A 341 -10.66 8.43 5.60
C ALA A 341 -10.80 8.97 7.03
N LEU A 342 -11.43 8.23 7.94
CA LEU A 342 -11.48 8.60 9.36
C LEU A 342 -10.10 8.43 10.03
N ALA A 343 -9.40 7.33 9.74
CA ALA A 343 -8.04 7.11 10.21
C ALA A 343 -7.06 8.16 9.66
N GLU A 344 -7.22 8.59 8.41
CA GLU A 344 -6.48 9.72 7.80
C GLU A 344 -6.70 11.01 8.60
N ALA A 345 -7.94 11.30 8.99
CA ALA A 345 -8.26 12.47 9.80
C ALA A 345 -7.72 12.39 11.24
N ASP A 346 -7.70 11.19 11.84
CA ASP A 346 -7.06 10.94 13.13
C ASP A 346 -5.54 11.12 13.05
N PHE A 347 -4.89 10.51 12.05
CA PHE A 347 -3.47 10.73 11.78
C PHE A 347 -3.17 12.21 11.63
N GLY A 348 -3.94 12.90 10.77
CA GLY A 348 -3.77 14.33 10.49
C GLY A 348 -3.86 15.16 11.77
N ALA A 349 -4.77 14.82 12.69
CA ALA A 349 -4.90 15.50 13.97
C ALA A 349 -3.74 15.21 14.94
N PHE A 350 -3.36 13.94 15.09
CA PHE A 350 -2.31 13.55 16.02
C PHE A 350 -0.93 14.06 15.59
N ILE A 351 -0.63 14.05 14.30
CA ILE A 351 0.64 14.59 13.81
C ILE A 351 0.70 16.12 13.96
N TRP A 352 -0.45 16.80 13.81
CA TRP A 352 -0.57 18.24 14.08
C TRP A 352 -0.24 18.58 15.54
N ASP A 353 -0.65 17.73 16.47
CA ASP A 353 -0.35 17.88 17.90
C ASP A 353 1.08 17.43 18.28
N GLY A 354 1.89 16.96 17.31
CA GLY A 354 3.23 16.40 17.55
C GLY A 354 3.22 14.99 18.17
N ASN A 355 2.09 14.30 18.17
CA ASN A 355 1.97 12.93 18.68
C ASN A 355 2.18 11.90 17.58
N SER A 356 3.46 11.69 17.22
CA SER A 356 3.88 10.72 16.20
C SER A 356 3.41 9.30 16.50
N GLN A 357 3.33 8.88 17.77
CA GLN A 357 2.88 7.54 18.16
C GLN A 357 1.40 7.30 17.90
N ALA A 358 0.53 8.20 18.36
CA ALA A 358 -0.89 8.08 18.09
C ALA A 358 -1.19 8.19 16.59
N ALA A 359 -0.47 9.06 15.87
CA ALA A 359 -0.60 9.19 14.42
C ALA A 359 -0.32 7.85 13.71
N ARG A 360 0.84 7.23 13.94
CA ARG A 360 1.17 5.96 13.27
C ARG A 360 0.27 4.80 13.66
N MET A 361 -0.26 4.78 14.90
CA MET A 361 -1.24 3.75 15.29
C MET A 361 -2.54 3.90 14.48
N ALA A 362 -3.05 5.13 14.29
CA ALA A 362 -4.28 5.37 13.53
C ALA A 362 -4.22 4.79 12.10
N LEU A 363 -3.12 5.00 11.37
CA LEU A 363 -2.94 4.38 10.05
C LEU A 363 -2.54 2.90 10.14
N GLY A 364 -1.72 2.52 11.13
CA GLY A 364 -1.22 1.15 11.31
C GLY A 364 -2.32 0.13 11.57
N GLU A 365 -3.41 0.53 12.25
CA GLU A 365 -4.56 -0.33 12.51
C GLU A 365 -5.36 -0.70 11.25
N ILE A 366 -5.28 0.13 10.20
CA ILE A 366 -6.10 -0.05 8.99
C ILE A 366 -5.30 -0.36 7.72
N VAL A 367 -3.98 -0.10 7.71
CA VAL A 367 -3.15 -0.20 6.50
C VAL A 367 -3.24 -1.56 5.82
N ASP A 368 -3.16 -2.66 6.56
CA ASP A 368 -3.18 -4.01 5.98
C ASP A 368 -4.56 -4.40 5.43
N ARG A 369 -5.63 -3.83 5.98
CA ARG A 369 -6.99 -3.98 5.42
C ARG A 369 -7.11 -3.19 4.12
N VAL A 370 -6.63 -1.94 4.11
CA VAL A 370 -6.69 -1.04 2.95
C VAL A 370 -5.90 -1.56 1.76
N VAL A 371 -4.83 -2.34 1.97
CA VAL A 371 -4.06 -2.98 0.88
C VAL A 371 -4.97 -3.74 -0.10
N VAL A 372 -6.05 -4.35 0.41
CA VAL A 372 -6.98 -5.15 -0.41
C VAL A 372 -7.82 -4.28 -1.35
N ALA A 373 -8.30 -3.12 -0.88
CA ALA A 373 -9.12 -2.20 -1.68
C ALA A 373 -8.28 -1.24 -2.53
N ASP A 374 -7.19 -0.70 -1.96
CA ASP A 374 -6.26 0.19 -2.63
C ASP A 374 -4.84 0.01 -2.08
N ARG A 375 -4.09 -0.89 -2.74
CA ARG A 375 -2.68 -1.14 -2.47
C ARG A 375 -1.82 0.14 -2.54
N ARG A 376 -2.15 1.08 -3.44
CA ARG A 376 -1.36 2.31 -3.59
C ARG A 376 -1.59 3.26 -2.43
N LEU A 377 -2.84 3.39 -1.96
CA LEU A 377 -3.19 4.14 -0.76
C LEU A 377 -2.50 3.56 0.49
N ALA A 378 -2.50 2.24 0.65
CA ALA A 378 -1.78 1.61 1.77
C ALA A 378 -0.27 1.91 1.72
N GLY A 379 0.33 1.92 0.52
CA GLY A 379 1.72 2.33 0.38
C GLY A 379 1.96 3.81 0.67
N TRP A 380 1.01 4.70 0.36
CA TRP A 380 1.05 6.10 0.84
C TRP A 380 1.01 6.17 2.36
N TYR A 381 0.17 5.36 3.03
CA TYR A 381 0.16 5.28 4.49
C TYR A 381 1.50 4.82 5.06
N ASN A 382 2.15 3.83 4.47
CA ASN A 382 3.48 3.41 4.90
C ASN A 382 4.51 4.55 4.82
N ILE A 383 4.42 5.45 3.82
CA ILE A 383 5.30 6.63 3.76
C ILE A 383 5.03 7.53 4.96
N GLN A 384 3.76 7.79 5.27
CA GLN A 384 3.38 8.65 6.40
C GLN A 384 3.74 8.03 7.75
N ILE A 385 3.54 6.73 7.93
CA ILE A 385 3.99 5.97 9.11
C ILE A 385 5.52 6.04 9.22
N GLY A 386 6.25 5.81 8.12
CA GLY A 386 7.72 5.89 8.10
C GLY A 386 8.23 7.27 8.52
N MET A 387 7.59 8.35 8.04
CA MET A 387 7.89 9.72 8.44
C MET A 387 7.76 9.91 9.96
N THR A 388 6.74 9.33 10.60
CA THR A 388 6.59 9.47 12.06
C THR A 388 7.73 8.83 12.85
N TYR A 389 8.27 7.70 12.38
CA TYR A 389 9.43 7.06 12.98
C TYR A 389 10.70 7.90 12.75
N GLU A 390 10.85 8.48 11.57
CA GLU A 390 11.97 9.38 11.26
C GLU A 390 11.97 10.64 12.14
N LEU A 391 10.80 11.22 12.41
CA LEU A 391 10.64 12.34 13.34
C LEU A 391 11.05 12.00 14.77
N GLU A 392 10.86 10.74 15.19
CA GLU A 392 11.29 10.22 16.50
C GLU A 392 12.75 9.72 16.49
N GLY A 393 13.42 9.72 15.33
CA GLY A 393 14.81 9.26 15.18
C GLY A 393 14.97 7.74 14.98
N ASP A 394 13.88 6.98 14.83
CA ASP A 394 13.90 5.55 14.55
C ASP A 394 14.01 5.30 13.04
N THR A 395 15.24 5.40 12.53
CA THR A 395 15.51 5.29 11.09
C THR A 395 15.31 3.87 10.54
N GLU A 396 15.39 2.82 11.37
CA GLU A 396 15.19 1.43 10.93
C GLU A 396 13.70 1.09 10.78
N ALA A 397 12.87 1.47 11.75
CA ALA A 397 11.42 1.32 11.61
C ALA A 397 10.89 2.17 10.43
N ALA A 398 11.42 3.39 10.28
CA ALA A 398 11.13 4.22 9.11
C ALA A 398 11.49 3.48 7.80
N ALA A 399 12.67 2.89 7.72
CA ALA A 399 13.13 2.14 6.55
C ALA A 399 12.27 0.95 6.20
N LYS A 400 11.83 0.18 7.21
CA LYS A 400 10.91 -0.94 7.01
C LYS A 400 9.62 -0.44 6.36
N GLN A 401 9.05 0.63 6.89
CA GLN A 401 7.85 1.25 6.35
C GLN A 401 8.07 1.78 4.92
N TYR A 402 9.18 2.45 4.66
CA TYR A 402 9.55 2.90 3.31
C TYR A 402 9.77 1.74 2.32
N SER A 403 10.29 0.59 2.78
CA SER A 403 10.41 -0.62 1.97
C SER A 403 9.03 -1.19 1.61
N GLU A 404 8.12 -1.28 2.59
CA GLU A 404 6.73 -1.68 2.37
C GLU A 404 6.03 -0.71 1.40
N ALA A 405 6.22 0.60 1.57
CA ALA A 405 5.72 1.63 0.67
C ALA A 405 6.18 1.41 -0.78
N LYS A 406 7.47 1.17 -1.01
CA LYS A 406 8.02 0.86 -2.36
C LYS A 406 7.38 -0.39 -2.97
N SER A 407 7.19 -1.43 -2.15
CA SER A 407 6.55 -2.67 -2.60
C SER A 407 5.07 -2.48 -2.96
N ARG A 408 4.40 -1.51 -2.33
CA ARG A 408 2.98 -1.21 -2.50
C ARG A 408 2.72 -0.15 -3.57
N THR A 409 3.65 0.76 -3.81
CA THR A 409 3.58 1.86 -4.79
C THR A 409 4.55 1.65 -5.96
N ASN A 410 5.53 2.53 -6.15
CA ASN A 410 6.47 2.50 -7.23
C ASN A 410 7.87 2.19 -6.70
N HIS A 411 8.53 1.19 -7.28
CA HIS A 411 9.89 0.80 -6.90
C HIS A 411 10.93 1.88 -7.22
N THR A 412 10.63 2.80 -8.13
CA THR A 412 11.50 3.94 -8.47
C THR A 412 11.39 5.11 -7.49
N LEU A 413 10.44 5.06 -6.55
CA LEU A 413 10.26 6.10 -5.55
C LEU A 413 11.51 6.23 -4.68
N ALA A 414 12.15 7.40 -4.72
CA ALA A 414 13.26 7.72 -3.84
C ALA A 414 12.72 7.97 -2.43
N LEU A 415 12.89 6.98 -1.54
CA LEU A 415 12.61 7.12 -0.11
C LEU A 415 13.92 7.04 0.68
N PRO A 416 14.00 7.70 1.86
CA PRO A 416 15.15 7.59 2.73
C PRO A 416 15.54 6.13 2.94
N ILE A 417 16.81 5.83 2.73
CA ILE A 417 17.43 4.58 3.12
C ILE A 417 18.26 4.96 4.34
N PRO A 418 18.01 4.36 5.52
CA PRO A 418 18.81 4.67 6.69
C PRO A 418 20.26 4.38 6.36
N GLN A 419 21.16 5.22 6.88
CA GLN A 419 22.56 4.82 6.97
C GLN A 419 22.59 3.49 7.74
N SER A 420 23.21 2.48 7.13
CA SER A 420 23.17 1.11 7.64
C SER A 420 23.59 1.05 9.12
N THR A 421 22.96 0.16 9.88
CA THR A 421 23.39 -0.23 11.24
C THR A 421 24.81 -0.82 11.27
N GLN A 422 25.46 -0.97 10.11
CA GLN A 422 26.87 -1.35 9.94
C GLN A 422 27.80 -0.56 10.85
N SER A 423 27.59 0.76 11.04
CA SER A 423 28.49 1.56 11.87
C SER A 423 28.47 1.15 13.35
N ALA A 424 27.31 0.75 13.90
CA ALA A 424 27.20 0.37 15.31
C ALA A 424 27.67 -1.08 15.57
N ALA A 425 27.44 -1.99 14.60
CA ALA A 425 27.91 -3.37 14.70
C ALA A 425 29.42 -3.52 14.48
N GLN A 426 30.03 -2.71 13.61
CA GLN A 426 31.47 -2.77 13.30
C GLN A 426 32.37 -2.47 14.50
N GLU A 427 31.88 -1.73 15.50
CA GLU A 427 32.64 -1.41 16.71
C GLU A 427 32.55 -2.50 17.79
N GLN A 428 31.69 -3.50 17.64
CA GLN A 428 31.47 -4.53 18.65
C GLN A 428 32.39 -5.74 18.46
N LYS A 429 33.22 -6.04 19.47
CA LYS A 429 33.99 -7.29 19.51
C LYS A 429 33.11 -8.43 20.07
N PRO A 430 32.87 -9.52 19.32
CA PRO A 430 32.01 -10.61 19.78
C PRO A 430 32.58 -11.26 21.05
N ARG A 431 31.70 -11.55 22.01
CA ARG A 431 32.07 -12.15 23.32
C ARG A 431 32.14 -13.67 23.26
N ASN A 432 31.29 -14.27 22.43
CA ASN A 432 31.24 -15.70 22.14
C ASN A 432 30.63 -15.89 20.74
N LEU A 433 30.52 -17.15 20.30
CA LEU A 433 30.01 -17.47 18.96
C LEU A 433 28.53 -17.09 18.79
N LEU A 434 27.69 -17.21 19.83
CA LEU A 434 26.30 -16.74 19.77
C LEU A 434 26.27 -15.23 19.48
N HIS A 435 27.05 -14.43 20.21
CA HIS A 435 27.11 -12.99 19.97
C HIS A 435 27.59 -12.68 18.54
N SER A 436 28.59 -13.40 18.05
CA SER A 436 29.07 -13.25 16.67
C SER A 436 27.97 -13.52 15.65
N ARG A 437 27.14 -14.54 15.84
CA ARG A 437 26.02 -14.86 14.95
C ARG A 437 24.91 -13.82 15.01
N LEU A 438 24.58 -13.33 16.20
CA LEU A 438 23.61 -12.25 16.34
C LEU A 438 24.10 -10.98 15.64
N LEU A 439 25.38 -10.61 15.78
CA LEU A 439 25.98 -9.47 15.07
C LEU A 439 25.92 -9.67 13.54
N GLU A 440 26.26 -10.85 13.04
CA GLU A 440 26.18 -11.18 11.60
C GLU A 440 24.76 -11.05 11.04
N ILE A 441 23.74 -11.44 11.80
CA ILE A 441 22.34 -11.34 11.38
C ILE A 441 21.89 -9.88 11.41
N PHE A 442 22.12 -9.17 12.51
CA PHE A 442 21.54 -7.85 12.78
C PHE A 442 22.38 -6.66 12.29
N ILE A 443 23.57 -6.89 11.71
CA ILE A 443 24.32 -5.85 10.98
C ILE A 443 23.63 -5.44 9.68
N ASN A 444 22.75 -6.30 9.15
CA ASN A 444 22.04 -6.06 7.91
C ASN A 444 20.66 -5.43 8.18
N ASP A 445 20.03 -4.88 7.14
CA ASP A 445 18.68 -4.34 7.23
C ASP A 445 17.62 -5.44 7.44
N VAL A 446 16.41 -5.05 7.86
CA VAL A 446 15.30 -5.95 8.20
C VAL A 446 14.96 -6.95 7.08
N ARG A 447 15.11 -6.58 5.81
CA ARG A 447 14.86 -7.50 4.70
C ARG A 447 15.88 -8.64 4.72
N ILE A 448 17.16 -8.30 4.82
CA ILE A 448 18.24 -9.30 4.88
C ILE A 448 18.12 -10.13 6.17
N GLN A 449 17.77 -9.51 7.31
CA GLN A 449 17.49 -10.25 8.55
C GLN A 449 16.39 -11.31 8.35
N ASN A 450 15.29 -10.95 7.68
CA ASN A 450 14.21 -11.89 7.37
C ASN A 450 14.66 -13.00 6.42
N ASP A 451 15.52 -12.68 5.45
CA ASP A 451 16.13 -13.69 4.57
C ASP A 451 17.00 -14.67 5.38
N HIS A 452 17.75 -14.18 6.38
CA HIS A 452 18.48 -15.05 7.33
C HIS A 452 17.54 -15.94 8.13
N PHE A 453 16.45 -15.40 8.69
CA PHE A 453 15.47 -16.18 9.47
C PHE A 453 14.86 -17.31 8.63
N ALA A 454 14.38 -16.98 7.42
CA ALA A 454 13.81 -17.96 6.50
C ALA A 454 14.84 -19.01 6.07
N LYS A 455 16.11 -18.62 5.90
CA LYS A 455 17.21 -19.55 5.60
C LYS A 455 17.45 -20.53 6.75
N TYR A 456 17.48 -20.07 8.00
CA TYR A 456 17.63 -20.96 9.16
C TYR A 456 16.44 -21.89 9.34
N GLU A 457 15.21 -21.39 9.20
CA GLU A 457 14.00 -22.22 9.22
C GLU A 457 14.06 -23.33 8.18
N ARG A 458 14.40 -23.00 6.93
CA ARG A 458 14.51 -23.99 5.85
C ARG A 458 15.62 -25.02 6.09
N ARG A 459 16.76 -24.62 6.66
CA ARG A 459 17.90 -25.52 6.90
C ARG A 459 17.72 -26.41 8.11
N ILE A 460 16.98 -25.97 9.13
CA ILE A 460 16.81 -26.70 10.39
C ILE A 460 15.52 -27.54 10.39
N SER A 461 14.48 -27.15 9.64
CA SER A 461 13.23 -27.92 9.56
C SER A 461 13.39 -29.40 9.20
N PRO A 462 14.37 -29.84 8.36
CA PRO A 462 14.58 -31.26 8.07
C PRO A 462 14.85 -32.12 9.31
N LEU A 463 15.42 -31.57 10.39
CA LEU A 463 15.65 -32.29 11.65
C LEU A 463 14.36 -32.85 12.27
N PHE A 464 13.21 -32.23 11.96
CA PHE A 464 11.91 -32.55 12.54
C PHE A 464 10.98 -33.30 11.57
N ASP A 465 11.48 -33.69 10.40
CA ASP A 465 10.73 -34.36 9.34
C ASP A 465 11.29 -35.77 9.11
N GLN A 466 10.60 -36.79 9.61
CA GLN A 466 11.04 -38.18 9.52
C GLN A 466 11.19 -38.72 8.08
N SER A 467 10.65 -38.02 7.07
CA SER A 467 10.80 -38.41 5.66
C SER A 467 12.20 -38.12 5.09
N ARG A 468 13.00 -37.29 5.77
CA ARG A 468 14.32 -36.82 5.31
C ARG A 468 15.43 -37.85 5.53
N SER A 469 16.56 -37.67 4.84
CA SER A 469 17.74 -38.53 4.95
C SER A 469 18.49 -38.33 6.27
N ALA A 470 19.31 -39.31 6.69
CA ALA A 470 20.11 -39.19 7.91
C ALA A 470 21.10 -38.02 7.80
N SER A 471 21.76 -37.90 6.65
CA SER A 471 22.65 -36.79 6.34
C SER A 471 21.96 -35.42 6.38
N GLU A 472 20.69 -35.32 5.96
CA GLU A 472 19.90 -34.08 6.11
C GLU A 472 19.59 -33.75 7.57
N HIS A 473 19.31 -34.75 8.42
CA HIS A 473 19.11 -34.54 9.86
C HIS A 473 20.39 -34.05 10.54
N GLU A 474 21.52 -34.67 10.24
CA GLU A 474 22.82 -34.28 10.77
C GLU A 474 23.20 -32.85 10.36
N GLU A 475 23.00 -32.47 9.10
CA GLU A 475 23.26 -31.10 8.64
C GLU A 475 22.33 -30.07 9.27
N ALA A 476 21.06 -30.42 9.47
CA ALA A 476 20.10 -29.58 10.17
C ALA A 476 20.50 -29.39 11.65
N LEU A 477 20.95 -30.45 12.32
CA LEU A 477 21.44 -30.39 13.70
C LEU A 477 22.76 -29.60 13.82
N ARG A 478 23.68 -29.76 12.88
CA ARG A 478 24.90 -28.95 12.78
C ARG A 478 24.56 -27.47 12.62
N THR A 479 23.61 -27.14 11.72
CA THR A 479 23.13 -25.76 11.51
C THR A 479 22.45 -25.18 12.75
N LEU A 480 21.70 -25.98 13.50
CA LEU A 480 21.12 -25.55 14.79
C LEU A 480 22.22 -25.23 15.81
N GLY A 481 23.24 -26.07 15.92
CA GLY A 481 24.40 -25.83 16.79
C GLY A 481 25.10 -24.51 16.49
N GLU A 482 25.32 -24.21 15.21
CA GLU A 482 25.88 -22.91 14.79
C GLU A 482 25.00 -21.74 15.20
N LEU A 483 23.69 -21.86 15.02
CA LEU A 483 22.73 -20.79 15.31
C LEU A 483 22.71 -20.45 16.82
N VAL A 484 22.80 -21.47 17.68
CA VAL A 484 22.78 -21.30 19.15
C VAL A 484 24.17 -21.05 19.75
N GLY A 485 25.19 -20.85 18.92
CA GLY A 485 26.51 -20.37 19.36
C GLY A 485 27.55 -21.45 19.66
N PHE A 486 27.48 -22.60 18.99
CA PHE A 486 28.56 -23.59 18.98
C PHE A 486 29.31 -23.56 17.65
N GLN A 487 30.58 -23.95 17.69
CA GLN A 487 31.29 -24.44 16.52
C GLN A 487 30.82 -25.88 16.29
N ALA A 488 29.89 -26.05 15.36
CA ALA A 488 29.25 -27.33 15.10
C ALA A 488 29.81 -27.99 13.82
N THR A 489 30.29 -29.22 13.97
CA THR A 489 30.93 -30.02 12.90
C THR A 489 30.20 -31.35 12.70
N ARG A 490 30.45 -31.99 11.55
CA ARG A 490 29.99 -33.36 11.25
C ARG A 490 31.20 -34.26 11.03
N PRO A 491 31.84 -34.75 12.11
CA PRO A 491 33.13 -35.43 12.00
C PRO A 491 33.16 -36.55 10.96
N GLU A 492 32.13 -37.41 10.89
CA GLU A 492 32.09 -38.50 9.89
C GLU A 492 32.17 -38.04 8.43
N GLN A 493 31.65 -36.85 8.13
CA GLN A 493 31.60 -36.30 6.76
C GLN A 493 32.78 -35.39 6.43
N GLU A 494 33.55 -34.99 7.44
CA GLU A 494 34.74 -34.16 7.27
C GLU A 494 35.95 -35.03 6.89
N SER A 495 36.65 -34.68 5.81
CA SER A 495 37.89 -35.36 5.45
C SER A 495 38.90 -35.24 6.59
N ASP A 496 39.57 -36.35 6.93
CA ASP A 496 40.70 -36.42 7.87
C ASP A 496 40.40 -36.53 9.38
N THR A 497 39.15 -36.78 9.80
CA THR A 497 38.81 -36.90 11.23
C THR A 497 38.89 -38.33 11.79
N ASN A 498 38.85 -39.36 10.92
CA ASN A 498 38.75 -40.80 11.29
C ASN A 498 37.69 -41.08 12.37
N SER A 499 36.61 -40.30 12.39
CA SER A 499 35.53 -40.39 13.37
C SER A 499 34.25 -40.91 12.72
N THR A 500 33.42 -41.61 13.49
CA THR A 500 32.06 -42.01 13.08
C THR A 500 31.00 -41.26 13.87
N LEU A 501 31.37 -40.12 14.48
CA LEU A 501 30.44 -39.27 15.23
C LEU A 501 29.63 -38.41 14.26
N ASP A 502 28.31 -38.44 14.43
CA ASP A 502 27.37 -37.68 13.59
C ASP A 502 27.56 -36.17 13.72
N VAL A 503 27.46 -35.62 14.94
CA VAL A 503 27.56 -34.18 15.20
C VAL A 503 28.33 -33.88 16.49
N LEU A 504 29.27 -32.93 16.40
CA LEU A 504 30.02 -32.39 17.54
C LEU A 504 29.74 -30.90 17.68
N TRP A 505 29.34 -30.45 18.87
CA TRP A 505 29.18 -29.04 19.22
C TRP A 505 30.28 -28.61 20.18
N LEU A 506 31.19 -27.75 19.72
CA LEU A 506 32.27 -27.18 20.52
C LEU A 506 31.93 -25.75 20.95
N SER A 507 32.22 -25.39 22.19
CA SER A 507 32.19 -24.01 22.67
C SER A 507 33.62 -23.61 23.04
N PRO A 508 34.39 -23.02 22.11
CA PRO A 508 35.78 -22.63 22.37
C PRO A 508 35.91 -21.64 23.53
N SER A 509 34.95 -20.72 23.67
CA SER A 509 34.96 -19.72 24.75
C SER A 509 34.74 -20.31 26.15
N ALA A 510 34.05 -21.45 26.23
CA ALA A 510 33.77 -22.12 27.50
C ALA A 510 34.62 -23.39 27.72
N SER A 511 35.47 -23.75 26.75
CA SER A 511 36.22 -25.01 26.70
C SER A 511 35.33 -26.22 27.00
N LYS A 512 34.17 -26.31 26.34
CA LYS A 512 33.15 -27.35 26.56
C LYS A 512 32.68 -27.96 25.25
N CYS A 513 32.25 -29.22 25.28
CA CYS A 513 31.68 -29.87 24.11
C CYS A 513 30.47 -30.76 24.44
N ILE A 514 29.60 -30.91 23.44
CA ILE A 514 28.43 -31.79 23.45
C ILE A 514 28.54 -32.68 22.21
N LEU A 515 28.45 -33.98 22.41
CA LEU A 515 28.42 -34.96 21.32
C LEU A 515 26.97 -35.35 21.08
N VAL A 516 26.57 -35.49 19.82
CA VAL A 516 25.21 -35.93 19.48
C VAL A 516 25.29 -37.03 18.43
N GLU A 517 24.64 -38.16 18.73
CA GLU A 517 24.49 -39.32 17.86
C GLU A 517 23.00 -39.46 17.49
N LEU A 518 22.68 -39.44 16.20
CA LEU A 518 21.32 -39.49 15.68
C LEU A 518 20.94 -40.93 15.31
N LYS A 519 20.04 -41.54 16.11
CA LYS A 519 19.36 -42.80 15.78
C LYS A 519 17.94 -42.57 15.25
N SER A 520 17.70 -41.40 14.64
CA SER A 520 16.38 -40.94 14.19
C SER A 520 15.72 -41.78 13.08
N LYS A 521 16.44 -42.73 12.49
CA LYS A 521 15.93 -43.65 11.45
C LYS A 521 15.63 -45.07 11.92
N LYS A 522 15.93 -45.40 13.19
CA LYS A 522 15.51 -46.68 13.74
C LYS A 522 13.99 -46.71 13.91
N ARG A 523 13.39 -47.92 13.93
CA ARG A 523 11.95 -48.06 14.15
C ARG A 523 11.56 -47.40 15.48
N GLN A 524 10.33 -46.90 15.60
CA GLN A 524 9.87 -46.18 16.80
C GLN A 524 9.95 -47.01 18.09
N ASP A 525 10.00 -48.34 17.99
CA ASP A 525 10.14 -49.31 19.07
C ASP A 525 11.59 -49.70 19.39
N SER A 526 12.57 -49.16 18.65
CA SER A 526 13.97 -49.56 18.77
C SER A 526 14.63 -48.92 19.99
N VAL A 527 15.10 -49.78 20.90
CA VAL A 527 15.94 -49.42 22.04
C VAL A 527 17.40 -49.19 21.63
N VAL A 528 18.13 -48.43 22.44
CA VAL A 528 19.58 -48.26 22.33
C VAL A 528 20.27 -49.57 22.76
N ASN A 529 20.95 -50.23 21.84
CA ASN A 529 21.54 -51.55 22.08
C ASN A 529 23.02 -51.46 22.51
N ALA A 530 23.61 -52.60 22.88
CA ALA A 530 25.01 -52.64 23.31
C ALA A 530 26.01 -52.17 22.23
N ALA A 531 25.69 -52.34 20.94
CA ALA A 531 26.53 -51.85 19.85
C ALA A 531 26.48 -50.31 19.73
N ASP A 532 25.30 -49.70 19.90
CA ASP A 532 25.15 -48.24 19.95
C ASP A 532 25.93 -47.64 21.12
N VAL A 533 25.89 -48.27 22.29
CA VAL A 533 26.68 -47.86 23.46
C VAL A 533 28.18 -48.02 23.20
N GLY A 534 28.60 -49.12 22.57
CA GLY A 534 29.99 -49.31 22.18
C GLY A 534 30.49 -48.24 21.21
N GLN A 535 29.67 -47.87 20.22
CA GLN A 535 29.95 -46.76 19.30
C GLN A 535 30.11 -45.44 20.06
N ALA A 536 29.19 -45.14 20.99
CA ALA A 536 29.25 -43.94 21.83
C ALA A 536 30.52 -43.87 22.69
N TYR A 537 31.02 -45.00 23.21
CA TYR A 537 32.32 -45.04 23.91
C TYR A 537 33.47 -44.66 22.98
N ASN A 538 33.47 -45.16 21.75
CA ASN A 538 34.49 -44.80 20.76
C ASN A 538 34.47 -43.30 20.46
N HIS A 539 33.28 -42.69 20.38
CA HIS A 539 33.15 -41.24 20.18
C HIS A 539 33.67 -40.42 21.36
N LEU A 540 33.35 -40.82 22.60
CA LEU A 540 33.87 -40.18 23.80
C LEU A 540 35.40 -40.26 23.87
N GLN A 541 35.96 -41.41 23.53
CA GLN A 541 37.40 -41.61 23.48
C GLN A 541 38.05 -40.76 22.38
N TRP A 542 37.46 -40.72 21.20
CA TRP A 542 37.93 -39.92 20.08
C TRP A 542 37.96 -38.42 20.44
N VAL A 543 36.86 -37.86 20.96
CA VAL A 543 36.81 -36.44 21.38
C VAL A 543 37.82 -36.15 22.50
N SER A 544 38.01 -37.07 23.44
CA SER A 544 39.02 -36.90 24.51
C SER A 544 40.45 -36.81 23.95
N GLN A 545 40.72 -37.45 22.82
CA GLN A 545 42.03 -37.41 22.15
C GLN A 545 42.17 -36.22 21.20
N SER A 546 41.15 -35.91 20.39
CA SER A 546 41.19 -34.85 19.38
C SER A 546 40.91 -33.45 19.95
N HIS A 547 40.16 -33.36 21.06
CA HIS A 547 39.72 -32.12 21.69
C HIS A 547 39.91 -32.15 23.22
N GLY A 548 41.02 -32.72 23.70
CA GLY A 548 41.28 -32.95 25.13
C GLY A 548 41.32 -31.69 26.02
N GLU A 549 41.40 -30.49 25.43
CA GLU A 549 41.29 -29.21 26.14
C GLU A 549 39.83 -28.82 26.47
N SER A 550 38.85 -29.50 25.87
CA SER A 550 37.42 -29.24 26.08
C SER A 550 36.81 -30.27 27.03
N GLN A 551 36.11 -29.78 28.05
CA GLN A 551 35.31 -30.62 28.94
C GLN A 551 34.11 -31.21 28.17
N ILE A 552 34.00 -32.54 28.16
CA ILE A 552 32.85 -33.25 27.63
C ILE A 552 31.68 -33.11 28.61
N LEU A 553 30.63 -32.39 28.23
CA LEU A 553 29.39 -32.28 29.01
C LEU A 553 28.59 -33.59 28.96
N GLY A 554 28.56 -34.22 27.78
CA GLY A 554 27.98 -35.53 27.58
C GLY A 554 27.79 -35.88 26.11
N LEU A 555 27.41 -37.14 25.87
CA LEU A 555 26.99 -37.67 24.58
C LEU A 555 25.49 -37.94 24.62
N ILE A 556 24.74 -37.30 23.73
CA ILE A 556 23.28 -37.43 23.61
C ILE A 556 22.97 -38.35 22.43
N ILE A 557 22.35 -39.49 22.71
CA ILE A 557 21.78 -40.37 21.69
C ILE A 557 20.34 -39.92 21.44
N VAL A 558 20.08 -39.41 20.24
CA VAL A 558 18.74 -38.98 19.83
C VAL A 558 18.01 -40.15 19.19
N ALA A 559 17.06 -40.72 19.92
CA ALA A 559 16.31 -41.90 19.52
C ALA A 559 14.80 -41.69 19.73
N ALA A 560 13.98 -42.39 18.94
CA ALA A 560 12.53 -42.35 19.10
C ALA A 560 12.06 -42.93 20.46
N LEU A 561 12.76 -43.96 20.94
CA LEU A 561 12.56 -44.54 22.26
C LEU A 561 13.87 -44.43 23.07
N PRO A 562 13.97 -43.48 24.01
CA PRO A 562 15.17 -43.26 24.81
C PRO A 562 15.27 -44.33 25.92
N LYS A 563 15.42 -45.60 25.55
CA LYS A 563 15.56 -46.72 26.49
C LYS A 563 16.67 -47.65 26.02
N LYS A 564 17.44 -48.23 26.95
CA LYS A 564 18.50 -49.20 26.61
C LYS A 564 18.02 -50.66 26.63
N SER A 565 18.74 -51.53 25.93
CA SER A 565 18.60 -52.98 26.09
C SER A 565 19.21 -53.46 27.42
N PRO A 566 18.77 -54.61 27.99
CA PRO A 566 19.29 -55.12 29.26
C PRO A 566 20.80 -55.33 29.27
N GLU A 567 21.39 -55.70 28.13
CA GLU A 567 22.80 -56.02 27.94
C GLU A 567 23.67 -54.77 27.74
N ALA A 568 23.07 -53.60 27.54
CA ALA A 568 23.78 -52.34 27.32
C ALA A 568 24.25 -51.72 28.65
N ALA A 569 25.53 -51.33 28.69
CA ALA A 569 26.21 -50.75 29.85
C ALA A 569 26.78 -49.35 29.55
N PRO A 570 25.93 -48.31 29.46
CA PRO A 570 26.33 -46.94 29.13
C PRO A 570 27.12 -46.27 30.27
N SER A 571 27.89 -45.22 29.94
CA SER A 571 28.63 -44.42 30.93
C SER A 571 27.72 -43.37 31.60
N GLU A 572 28.22 -42.74 32.69
CA GLU A 572 27.50 -41.67 33.41
C GLU A 572 27.22 -40.43 32.57
N ILE A 573 27.97 -40.23 31.49
CA ILE A 573 27.86 -39.06 30.60
C ILE A 573 27.16 -39.39 29.28
N MET A 574 26.53 -40.56 29.18
CA MET A 574 25.66 -40.94 28.06
C MET A 574 24.20 -40.70 28.40
N TRP A 575 23.52 -40.00 27.51
CA TRP A 575 22.16 -39.54 27.68
C TRP A 575 21.30 -39.94 26.48
N ALA A 576 19.99 -40.00 26.69
CA ALA A 576 19.03 -40.29 25.65
C ALA A 576 17.96 -39.19 25.58
N SER A 577 17.71 -38.70 24.37
CA SER A 577 16.75 -37.66 24.08
C SER A 577 15.95 -38.00 22.82
N ASP A 578 14.86 -37.26 22.61
CA ASP A 578 14.10 -37.22 21.37
C ASP A 578 14.31 -35.87 20.66
N THR A 579 13.75 -35.73 19.45
CA THR A 579 13.85 -34.50 18.63
C THR A 579 12.99 -33.35 19.13
N SER A 580 12.02 -33.58 20.03
CA SER A 580 11.13 -32.53 20.54
C SER A 580 11.87 -31.49 21.38
N ARG A 581 12.89 -31.91 22.12
CA ARG A 581 13.75 -31.01 22.91
C ARG A 581 14.59 -30.08 22.03
N PHE A 582 15.08 -30.59 20.91
CA PHE A 582 15.79 -29.78 19.91
C PHE A 582 14.84 -28.82 19.19
N LYS A 583 13.59 -29.24 18.96
CA LYS A 583 12.54 -28.38 18.40
C LYS A 583 12.21 -27.22 19.33
N ALA A 584 12.05 -27.47 20.63
CA ALA A 584 11.82 -26.43 21.62
C ALA A 584 12.98 -25.42 21.66
N LEU A 585 14.24 -25.88 21.65
CA LEU A 585 15.41 -25.01 21.56
C LEU A 585 15.39 -24.13 20.30
N PHE A 586 15.03 -24.71 19.15
CA PHE A 586 14.94 -23.97 17.90
C PHE A 586 13.83 -22.92 17.92
N GLU A 587 12.63 -23.27 18.41
CA GLU A 587 11.49 -22.34 18.52
C GLU A 587 11.82 -21.16 19.46
N ASP A 588 12.42 -21.44 20.62
CA ASP A 588 12.89 -20.40 21.57
C ASP A 588 13.94 -19.48 20.91
N THR A 589 14.84 -20.05 20.12
CA THR A 589 15.88 -19.29 19.39
C THR A 589 15.25 -18.37 18.35
N MET A 590 14.27 -18.86 17.58
CA MET A 590 13.54 -18.04 16.61
C MET A 590 12.71 -16.94 17.29
N GLN A 591 12.13 -17.22 18.46
CA GLN A 591 11.43 -16.22 19.25
C GLN A 591 12.38 -15.14 19.77
N MET A 592 13.56 -15.52 20.27
CA MET A 592 14.62 -14.59 20.66
C MET A 592 15.05 -13.69 19.49
N LEU A 593 15.30 -14.26 18.30
CA LEU A 593 15.65 -13.48 17.12
C LEU A 593 14.55 -12.48 16.72
N ARG A 594 13.29 -12.91 16.72
CA ARG A 594 12.15 -12.02 16.42
C ARG A 594 11.94 -10.94 17.49
N SER A 595 12.27 -11.23 18.75
CA SER A 595 12.24 -10.25 19.84
C SER A 595 13.30 -9.17 19.62
N LEU A 596 14.56 -9.58 19.34
CA LEU A 596 15.67 -8.67 19.03
C LEU A 596 15.36 -7.79 17.81
N GLN A 597 14.76 -8.34 16.75
CA GLN A 597 14.37 -7.59 15.56
C GLN A 597 13.37 -6.46 15.84
N ARG A 598 12.54 -6.58 16.88
CA ARG A 598 11.53 -5.56 17.24
C ARG A 598 12.10 -4.41 18.05
N MET A 599 13.32 -4.54 18.58
CA MET A 599 13.97 -3.52 19.38
C MET A 599 14.62 -2.45 18.50
N ALA A 600 14.72 -1.22 19.00
CA ALA A 600 15.50 -0.17 18.37
C ALA A 600 17.00 -0.57 18.28
N PRO A 601 17.77 -0.09 17.29
CA PRO A 601 19.15 -0.54 17.06
C PRO A 601 20.06 -0.50 18.29
N LEU A 602 20.08 0.61 19.04
CA LEU A 602 20.96 0.78 20.20
C LEU A 602 20.61 -0.21 21.31
N ASP A 603 19.32 -0.35 21.62
CA ASP A 603 18.83 -1.30 22.63
C ASP A 603 19.06 -2.75 22.19
N ARG A 604 18.92 -3.03 20.89
CA ARG A 604 19.15 -4.35 20.30
C ARG A 604 20.58 -4.82 20.54
N TYR A 605 21.60 -3.99 20.31
CA TYR A 605 22.99 -4.39 20.52
C TYR A 605 23.33 -4.61 22.00
N ALA A 606 22.77 -3.78 22.89
CA ALA A 606 22.89 -3.98 24.33
C ALA A 606 22.22 -5.30 24.76
N GLU A 607 21.02 -5.58 24.24
CA GLU A 607 20.30 -6.81 24.51
C GLU A 607 20.99 -8.04 23.92
N MET A 608 21.53 -7.98 22.70
CA MET A 608 22.34 -9.07 22.13
C MET A 608 23.54 -9.42 23.02
N THR A 609 24.18 -8.39 23.58
CA THR A 609 25.28 -8.53 24.53
C THR A 609 24.80 -9.15 25.85
N ALA A 610 23.60 -8.82 26.31
CA ALA A 610 23.00 -9.41 27.51
C ALA A 610 22.61 -10.87 27.27
N VAL A 611 21.85 -11.16 26.20
CA VAL A 611 21.38 -12.49 25.79
C VAL A 611 22.53 -13.48 25.70
N CYS A 612 23.63 -13.11 25.05
CA CYS A 612 24.76 -14.02 24.90
C CYS A 612 25.50 -14.32 26.21
N ALA A 613 25.24 -13.57 27.29
CA ALA A 613 25.77 -13.81 28.63
C ALA A 613 24.75 -14.46 29.58
N ARG A 614 23.47 -14.56 29.19
CA ARG A 614 22.44 -15.19 30.02
C ARG A 614 22.70 -16.70 30.14
N ALA A 615 22.36 -17.25 31.31
CA ALA A 615 22.65 -18.63 31.67
C ALA A 615 22.00 -19.64 30.71
N GLU A 616 20.76 -19.39 30.28
CA GLU A 616 19.98 -20.28 29.43
C GLU A 616 20.54 -20.48 28.01
N TRP A 617 21.46 -19.60 27.59
CA TRP A 617 22.16 -19.65 26.31
C TRP A 617 23.63 -20.10 26.45
N GLN A 618 24.08 -20.46 27.66
CA GLN A 618 25.41 -21.05 27.87
C GLN A 618 25.42 -22.56 27.61
N PRO A 619 26.58 -23.15 27.28
CA PRO A 619 26.68 -24.56 26.94
C PRO A 619 26.05 -25.52 27.96
N ASP A 620 26.23 -25.27 29.26
CA ASP A 620 25.66 -26.10 30.32
C ASP A 620 24.13 -26.12 30.29
N ALA A 621 23.49 -24.95 30.21
CA ALA A 621 22.03 -24.87 30.19
C ALA A 621 21.44 -25.41 28.88
N ILE A 622 22.13 -25.21 27.76
CA ILE A 622 21.73 -25.82 26.48
C ILE A 622 21.81 -27.34 26.59
N PHE A 623 22.90 -27.88 27.14
CA PHE A 623 23.03 -29.32 27.39
C PHE A 623 21.92 -29.84 28.31
N GLU A 624 21.62 -29.15 29.41
CA GLU A 624 20.52 -29.51 30.32
C GLU A 624 19.15 -29.61 29.63
N ARG A 625 18.87 -28.70 28.69
CA ARG A 625 17.62 -28.71 27.90
C ARG A 625 17.57 -29.90 26.95
N LEU A 626 18.71 -30.27 26.37
CA LEU A 626 18.84 -31.28 25.32
C LEU A 626 19.05 -32.71 25.84
N ARG A 627 19.73 -32.92 26.97
CA ARG A 627 20.22 -34.24 27.38
C ARG A 627 19.13 -35.28 27.63
N GLY A 628 17.92 -34.86 28.00
CA GLY A 628 16.84 -35.80 28.30
C GLY A 628 17.14 -36.61 29.57
N ILE A 629 17.14 -37.94 29.45
CA ILE A 629 17.33 -38.86 30.59
C ILE A 629 18.68 -39.56 30.51
N ARG A 630 19.28 -39.87 31.66
CA ARG A 630 20.53 -40.66 31.70
C ARG A 630 20.26 -42.04 31.16
N LEU A 631 21.03 -42.45 30.16
CA LEU A 631 20.79 -43.74 29.50
C LEU A 631 20.99 -44.92 30.47
N ARG A 632 21.85 -44.77 31.48
CA ARG A 632 22.06 -45.77 32.54
C ARG A 632 20.80 -46.06 33.37
N ASP A 633 19.92 -45.07 33.52
CA ASP A 633 18.75 -45.12 34.40
C ASP A 633 17.47 -45.60 33.67
N THR A 634 17.58 -45.89 32.37
CA THR A 634 16.48 -46.40 31.52
C THR A 634 16.51 -47.92 31.39
#